data_AF-A0A519VMC4-F1
#
_entry.id   AF-A0A519VMC4-F1
#
_cell.length_a   1.000
_cell.length_b   1.000
_cell.length_c   1.000
_cell.angle_alpha   90.00
_cell.angle_beta   90.00
_cell.angle_gamma   90.00
#
_symmetry.space_group_name_H-M   'P 1'
#
loop_
_entity.id
_entity.type
_entity.pdbx_description
1 polymer ?
#
loop_
_entity_poly.entity_id
_entity_poly.type
_entity_poly.pdbx_seq_one_letter_code
_entity_poly.pdbx_strand_id
1 'polypeptide(L)' 'MKITHVEIYRFSIPITPFVISTGTMYFAQNVLIKIFTDQNIVGIG' A
#
# COMPACT_ATOMS: atom_id res chain seq x y z
N MET A 1 6.16 22.34 6.37
CA MET A 1 5.58 20.99 6.17
C MET A 1 4.22 21.11 5.52
N LYS A 2 4.20 21.08 4.20
CA LYS A 2 3.02 20.96 3.33
C LYS A 2 3.19 19.75 2.43
N ILE A 3 2.11 19.03 2.17
CA ILE A 3 2.10 17.90 1.22
C ILE A 3 2.09 18.47 -0.20
N THR A 4 3.00 18.02 -1.05
CA THR A 4 3.14 18.47 -2.44
C THR A 4 2.58 17.45 -3.43
N HIS A 5 2.80 16.17 -3.16
CA HIS A 5 2.40 15.08 -4.04
C HIS A 5 2.09 13.82 -3.24
N VAL A 6 1.15 13.02 -3.73
CA VAL A 6 0.81 11.71 -3.15
C VAL A 6 0.74 10.69 -4.28
N GLU A 7 1.50 9.61 -4.14
CA GLU A 7 1.45 8.46 -5.02
C GLU A 7 0.71 7.32 -4.34
N ILE A 8 -0.11 6.62 -5.10
CA ILE A 8 -0.90 5.47 -4.64
C ILE A 8 -0.60 4.30 -5.55
N TYR A 9 -0.14 3.20 -4.97
CA TYR A 9 0.21 1.99 -5.70
C TYR A 9 -0.62 0.81 -5.22
N ARG A 10 -1.08 -0.01 -6.18
CA ARG A 10 -1.58 -1.34 -5.87
C ARG A 10 -0.40 -2.23 -5.48
N PHE A 11 -0.40 -2.74 -4.26
CA PHE A 11 0.70 -3.51 -3.70
C PHE A 11 0.23 -4.91 -3.29
N SER A 12 0.14 -5.80 -4.28
CA SER A 12 -0.27 -7.20 -4.07
C SER A 12 0.95 -8.10 -3.88
N ILE A 13 1.04 -8.78 -2.74
CA ILE A 13 2.14 -9.71 -2.42
C ILE A 13 1.59 -11.15 -2.42
N PRO A 14 2.19 -12.11 -3.14
CA PRO A 14 1.82 -13.52 -3.05
C PRO A 14 2.05 -14.07 -1.64
N ILE A 15 1.10 -14.86 -1.13
CA ILE A 15 1.20 -15.49 0.20
C ILE A 15 0.81 -16.96 0.12
N THR A 16 1.11 -17.71 1.18
CA THR A 16 0.49 -19.03 1.39
C THR A 16 -1.04 -18.86 1.45
N PRO A 17 -1.82 -19.67 0.72
CA PRO A 17 -3.27 -19.49 0.64
C PRO A 17 -3.94 -19.45 2.02
N PHE A 18 -4.79 -18.44 2.25
CA PHE A 18 -5.55 -18.26 3.48
C PHE A 18 -7.05 -18.35 3.21
N VAL A 19 -7.74 -19.23 3.92
CA VAL A 19 -9.15 -19.54 3.69
C VAL A 19 -10.02 -18.79 4.70
N ILE A 20 -11.04 -18.11 4.20
CA ILE A 20 -12.14 -17.53 4.95
C ILE A 20 -13.46 -18.07 4.42
N SER A 21 -14.57 -17.81 5.12
CA SER A 21 -15.89 -18.33 4.74
C SER A 21 -16.31 -17.96 3.31
N THR A 22 -15.84 -16.83 2.79
CA THR A 22 -16.20 -16.32 1.46
C THR A 22 -15.24 -16.76 0.34
N GLY A 23 -14.12 -17.40 0.65
CA GLY A 23 -13.16 -17.83 -0.37
C GLY A 23 -11.73 -18.00 0.14
N THR A 24 -10.80 -18.20 -0.80
CA THR A 24 -9.37 -18.36 -0.52
C THR A 24 -8.60 -17.16 -1.05
N MET A 25 -7.81 -16.51 -0.19
CA MET A 25 -6.90 -15.43 -0.57
C MET A 25 -5.53 -16.02 -0.94
N TYR A 26 -5.06 -15.73 -2.16
CA TYR A 26 -3.73 -16.11 -2.65
C TYR A 26 -2.70 -14.97 -2.56
N PHE A 27 -3.18 -13.74 -2.31
CA PHE A 27 -2.36 -12.54 -2.23
C PHE A 27 -2.80 -11.70 -1.03
N ALA A 28 -1.83 -11.10 -0.34
CA ALA A 28 -2.07 -9.95 0.53
C ALA A 28 -2.23 -8.72 -0.35
N GLN A 29 -3.44 -8.16 -0.36
CA GLN A 29 -3.81 -7.03 -1.22
C GLN A 29 -3.71 -5.73 -0.43
N ASN A 30 -2.58 -5.03 -0.56
CA ASN A 30 -2.35 -3.77 0.13
C ASN A 30 -2.39 -2.59 -0.87
N VAL A 31 -2.50 -1.40 -0.30
CA VAL A 31 -2.28 -0.13 -1.01
C VAL A 31 -1.07 0.52 -0.36
N LEU A 32 -0.05 0.83 -1.17
CA LEU A 32 1.11 1.57 -0.72
C LEU A 32 0.92 3.04 -1.05
N ILE A 33 1.08 3.90 -0.06
CA ILE A 33 0.97 5.34 -0.20
C ILE A 33 2.34 5.96 0.03
N LYS A 34 2.77 6.82 -0.89
CA LYS A 34 3.93 7.69 -0.69
C LYS A 34 3.49 9.15 -0.67
N ILE A 35 3.88 9.87 0.37
CA ILE A 35 3.57 11.28 0.54
C ILE A 35 4.87 12.08 0.43
N PHE A 36 4.90 13.04 -0.47
CA PHE A 36 6.00 13.97 -0.63
C PHE A 36 5.64 15.31 0.00
N THR A 37 6.64 15.95 0.59
CA THR A 37 6.49 17.27 1.22
C THR A 37 7.34 18.33 0.54
N ASP A 38 7.03 19.60 0.80
CA ASP A 38 7.81 20.76 0.38
C ASP A 38 9.23 20.81 0.99
N GLN A 39 9.50 19.97 1.98
CA GLN A 39 10.79 19.88 2.69
C GLN A 39 11.62 18.66 2.24
N ASN A 40 11.29 18.03 1.10
CA ASN A 40 11.94 16.81 0.60
C ASN A 40 11.87 15.59 1.54
N ILE A 41 10.91 15.59 2.47
CA ILE A 41 10.61 14.41 3.30
C ILE A 41 9.62 13.53 2.54
N VAL A 42 9.85 12.21 2.58
CA VAL A 42 8.97 11.17 2.03
C VAL A 42 8.38 10.34 3.16
N GLY A 43 7.05 10.32 3.26
CA GLY A 43 6.29 9.41 4.13
C GLY A 43 5.85 8.17 3.37
N ILE A 44 5.85 7.01 4.04
CA ILE A 44 5.38 5.73 3.50
C ILE A 44 4.30 5.18 4.43
N GLY A 45 3.20 4.70 3.87
CA GLY A 45 2.07 4.09 4.59
C GLY A 45 1.32 3.06 3.78
#